data_AF-A0A1Q9HE98-F1
#
_entry.id   AF-A0A1Q9HE98-F1
#
_cell.length_a   1.000
_cell.length_b   1.000
_cell.length_c   1.000
_cell.angle_alpha   90.00
_cell.angle_beta   90.00
_cell.angle_gamma   90.00
#
_symmetry.space_group_name_H-M   'P 1'
#
loop_
_entity.id
_entity.type
_entity.pdbx_description
1 polymer ?
#
loop_
_entity_poly.entity_id
_entity_poly.type
_entity_poly.pdbx_seq_one_letter_code
_entity_poly.pdbx_strand_id
1 'polypeptide(L)'
;MRVLLFLCLLASNSWASVESVSNGSLTLNLHFQEFGRFDKQRYIDAANQWLSIVKSVEGKPHHSIDVDIYVTSDINHDGEAGVLETEVVGGVEIPIHGEMVLHSRTHNSEFDYENAYITVVHELGHVLGVGQTTEKYIQRVDALNGPAFCKENSKALAWYNKLYQRNYPCLPFAESGHLYDFVLADDPERDNDRQGREIPPMTNEVMANGLEIGIITTGLLDDIGYVVEY
;
A
#
# COMPACT_ATOMS: atom_id res chain seq x y z
N MET A 1 59.14 -19.67 15.35
CA MET A 1 58.02 -20.08 14.48
C MET A 1 56.75 -19.43 15.04
N ARG A 2 56.28 -18.34 14.42
CA ARG A 2 55.08 -17.59 14.87
C ARG A 2 53.87 -18.20 14.17
N VAL A 3 52.95 -18.77 14.93
CA VAL A 3 51.66 -19.25 14.43
C VAL A 3 50.77 -18.03 14.28
N LEU A 4 50.45 -17.65 13.03
CA LEU A 4 49.37 -16.73 12.73
C LEU A 4 48.04 -17.47 12.98
N LEU A 5 47.30 -17.08 14.01
CA LEU A 5 45.88 -17.38 14.09
C LEU A 5 45.16 -16.44 13.11
N PHE A 6 44.75 -16.99 11.98
CA PHE A 6 43.71 -16.38 11.16
C PHE A 6 42.37 -16.56 11.91
N LEU A 7 41.94 -15.52 12.63
CA LEU A 7 40.54 -15.39 13.00
C LEU A 7 39.76 -15.15 11.70
N CYS A 8 39.16 -16.22 11.19
CA CYS A 8 38.13 -16.13 10.19
C CYS A 8 36.92 -15.50 10.89
N LEU A 9 36.72 -14.18 10.74
CA LEU A 9 35.44 -13.55 11.01
C LEU A 9 34.45 -14.12 10.00
N LEU A 10 33.73 -15.15 10.41
CA LEU A 10 32.45 -15.48 9.80
C LEU A 10 31.57 -14.26 10.01
N ALA A 11 31.38 -13.46 8.96
CA ALA A 11 30.25 -12.56 8.88
C ALA A 11 29.01 -13.46 9.00
N SER A 12 28.38 -13.42 10.17
CA SER A 12 27.05 -13.99 10.35
C SER A 12 26.11 -13.17 9.46
N ASN A 13 25.80 -13.67 8.27
CA ASN A 13 24.65 -13.19 7.52
C ASN A 13 23.45 -13.34 8.44
N SER A 14 22.88 -12.21 8.88
CA SER A 14 21.59 -12.14 9.54
C SER A 14 20.60 -12.86 8.61
N TRP A 15 19.98 -13.94 9.10
CA TRP A 15 19.14 -14.78 8.27
C TRP A 15 17.86 -14.01 7.94
N ALA A 16 17.67 -13.66 6.66
CA ALA A 16 16.36 -13.28 6.16
C ALA A 16 15.39 -14.42 6.48
N SER A 17 14.30 -14.12 7.19
CA SER A 17 13.22 -15.10 7.42
C SER A 17 12.07 -14.78 6.51
N VAL A 18 11.46 -15.82 5.94
CA VAL A 18 10.29 -15.66 5.08
C VAL A 18 9.06 -16.19 5.82
N GLU A 19 8.01 -15.39 5.90
CA GLU A 19 6.69 -15.82 6.37
C GLU A 19 5.70 -15.70 5.21
N SER A 20 5.00 -16.78 4.89
CA SER A 20 4.01 -16.78 3.80
C SER A 20 2.60 -16.72 4.38
N VAL A 21 1.81 -15.75 3.90
CA VAL A 21 0.38 -15.63 4.23
C VAL A 21 -0.42 -15.88 2.96
N SER A 22 -1.45 -16.71 3.02
CA SER A 22 -2.23 -17.09 1.84
C SER A 22 -3.71 -17.27 2.15
N ASN A 23 -4.57 -16.90 1.20
CA ASN A 23 -6.00 -17.25 1.18
C ASN A 23 -6.32 -18.38 0.17
N GLY A 24 -5.30 -19.07 -0.33
CA GLY A 24 -5.40 -20.15 -1.32
C GLY A 24 -5.17 -19.69 -2.76
N SER A 25 -5.70 -18.53 -3.14
CA SER A 25 -5.59 -17.99 -4.51
C SER A 25 -4.59 -16.84 -4.64
N LEU A 26 -4.25 -16.17 -3.54
CA LEU A 26 -3.22 -15.15 -3.44
C LEU A 26 -2.28 -15.49 -2.26
N THR A 27 -0.98 -15.32 -2.47
CA THR A 27 0.05 -15.48 -1.44
C THR A 27 0.91 -14.23 -1.33
N LEU A 28 1.11 -13.72 -0.11
CA LEU A 28 2.11 -12.71 0.22
C LEU A 28 3.28 -13.41 0.91
N ASN A 29 4.47 -13.33 0.32
CA ASN A 29 5.70 -13.84 0.92
C ASN A 29 6.46 -12.68 1.55
N LEU A 30 6.49 -12.62 2.88
CA LEU A 30 7.09 -11.53 3.65
C LEU A 30 8.55 -11.88 3.97
N HIS A 31 9.48 -11.24 3.27
CA HIS A 31 10.93 -11.43 3.42
C HIS A 31 11.49 -10.43 4.43
N PHE A 32 11.65 -10.86 5.68
CA PHE A 32 12.10 -10.01 6.76
C PHE A 32 13.63 -9.97 6.83
N GLN A 33 14.22 -8.82 6.49
CA GLN A 33 15.67 -8.63 6.48
C GLN A 33 16.14 -8.01 7.81
N GLU A 34 17.08 -8.67 8.49
CA GLU A 34 17.67 -8.22 9.77
C GLU A 34 16.66 -7.99 10.93
N PHE A 35 15.56 -8.72 10.91
CA PHE A 35 14.37 -8.49 11.76
C PHE A 35 14.43 -9.04 13.18
N GLY A 36 15.59 -9.52 13.65
CA GLY A 36 15.70 -10.37 14.84
C GLY A 36 15.15 -9.78 16.16
N ARG A 37 14.94 -8.46 16.23
CA ARG A 37 14.39 -7.75 17.40
C ARG A 37 13.00 -7.15 17.20
N PHE A 38 12.47 -7.19 15.98
CA PHE A 38 11.25 -6.48 15.60
C PHE A 38 10.05 -7.43 15.54
N ASP A 39 8.86 -6.89 15.79
CA ASP A 39 7.60 -7.64 15.81
C ASP A 39 7.16 -7.99 14.38
N LYS A 40 7.39 -9.25 13.97
CA LYS A 40 6.92 -9.77 12.68
C LYS A 40 5.41 -9.99 12.64
N GLN A 41 4.77 -10.22 13.79
CA GLN A 41 3.36 -10.59 13.84
C GLN A 41 2.48 -9.46 13.29
N ARG A 42 2.84 -8.20 13.58
CA ARG A 42 2.20 -7.01 13.01
C ARG A 42 2.08 -7.05 11.48
N TYR A 43 3.13 -7.46 10.79
CA TYR A 43 3.18 -7.55 9.33
C TYR A 43 2.35 -8.71 8.79
N ILE A 44 2.41 -9.85 9.49
CA ILE A 44 1.58 -11.03 9.18
C ILE A 44 0.10 -10.69 9.36
N ASP A 45 -0.27 -9.94 10.41
CA ASP A 45 -1.65 -9.54 10.69
C ASP A 45 -2.16 -8.56 9.63
N ALA A 46 -1.34 -7.58 9.21
CA ALA A 46 -1.67 -6.66 8.13
C ALA A 46 -1.84 -7.40 6.79
N ALA A 47 -0.96 -8.37 6.48
CA ALA A 47 -1.10 -9.23 5.30
C ALA A 47 -2.39 -10.07 5.35
N ASN A 48 -2.73 -10.64 6.50
CA ASN A 48 -4.01 -11.36 6.68
C ASN A 48 -5.20 -10.42 6.48
N GLN A 49 -5.14 -9.18 6.96
CA GLN A 49 -6.19 -8.20 6.76
C GLN A 49 -6.40 -7.90 5.28
N TRP A 50 -5.33 -7.66 4.51
CA TRP A 50 -5.42 -7.50 3.06
C TRP A 50 -5.98 -8.73 2.35
N LEU A 51 -5.52 -9.93 2.69
CA LEU A 51 -6.02 -11.18 2.08
C LEU A 51 -7.45 -11.54 2.49
N SER A 52 -7.99 -10.89 3.53
CA SER A 52 -9.40 -10.96 3.87
C SER A 52 -10.28 -10.18 2.88
N ILE A 53 -9.70 -9.26 2.10
CA ILE A 53 -10.41 -8.44 1.11
C ILE A 53 -10.00 -8.84 -0.30
N VAL A 54 -8.69 -8.93 -0.57
CA VAL A 54 -8.14 -9.28 -1.89
C VAL A 54 -8.09 -10.80 -2.04
N LYS A 55 -9.02 -11.35 -2.82
CA LYS A 55 -9.23 -12.81 -2.91
C LYS A 55 -8.38 -13.48 -3.99
N SER A 56 -8.21 -12.84 -5.13
CA SER A 56 -7.45 -13.41 -6.25
C SER A 56 -7.11 -12.33 -7.28
N VAL A 57 -6.42 -12.71 -8.35
CA VAL A 57 -6.19 -11.89 -9.53
C VAL A 57 -7.04 -12.43 -10.67
N GLU A 58 -7.77 -11.58 -11.39
CA GLU A 58 -8.62 -12.02 -12.49
C GLU A 58 -7.79 -12.73 -13.57
N GLY A 59 -8.26 -13.88 -14.04
CA GLY A 59 -7.56 -14.64 -15.09
C GLY A 59 -6.32 -15.41 -14.62
N LYS A 60 -6.00 -15.41 -13.31
CA LYS A 60 -4.87 -16.17 -12.75
C LYS A 60 -5.31 -17.07 -11.59
N PRO A 61 -5.15 -18.42 -11.68
CA PRO A 61 -5.61 -19.33 -10.63
C PRO A 61 -4.89 -19.16 -9.28
N HIS A 62 -3.62 -18.79 -9.32
CA HIS A 62 -2.83 -18.50 -8.13
C HIS A 62 -1.82 -17.40 -8.46
N HIS A 63 -1.74 -16.38 -7.61
CA HIS A 63 -0.80 -15.28 -7.74
C HIS A 63 0.00 -15.14 -6.44
N SER A 64 1.27 -14.72 -6.57
CA SER A 64 2.16 -14.55 -5.43
C SER A 64 2.88 -13.21 -5.56
N ILE A 65 3.01 -12.52 -4.43
CA ILE A 65 3.76 -11.27 -4.32
C ILE A 65 4.83 -11.46 -3.26
N ASP A 66 6.08 -11.32 -3.66
CA ASP A 66 7.21 -11.24 -2.75
C ASP A 66 7.31 -9.81 -2.18
N VAL A 67 7.50 -9.69 -0.87
CA VAL A 67 7.57 -8.39 -0.17
C VAL A 67 8.84 -8.34 0.65
N ASP A 68 9.81 -7.54 0.22
CA ASP A 68 11.01 -7.29 1.02
C ASP A 68 10.73 -6.26 2.12
N ILE A 69 11.00 -6.64 3.37
CA ILE A 69 10.66 -5.83 4.54
C ILE A 69 11.93 -5.43 5.29
N TYR A 70 12.10 -4.12 5.43
CA TYR A 70 13.22 -3.48 6.10
C TYR A 70 12.76 -2.61 7.26
N VAL A 71 13.61 -2.50 8.27
CA VAL A 71 13.45 -1.51 9.35
C VAL A 71 14.74 -0.72 9.49
N THR A 72 14.65 0.60 9.29
CA THR A 72 15.81 1.51 9.29
C THR A 72 15.55 2.78 10.10
N SER A 73 16.59 3.58 10.38
CA SER A 73 16.46 4.94 10.91
C SER A 73 16.66 6.01 9.84
N ASP A 74 16.85 5.61 8.59
CA ASP A 74 17.37 6.48 7.53
C ASP A 74 16.26 7.08 6.63
N ILE A 75 14.99 6.81 6.94
CA ILE A 75 13.83 7.44 6.31
C ILE A 75 13.22 8.50 7.22
N ASN A 76 12.61 9.53 6.64
CA ASN A 76 11.98 10.61 7.41
C ASN A 76 10.52 10.31 7.78
N HIS A 77 9.86 9.48 6.97
CA HIS A 77 8.47 9.04 7.15
C HIS A 77 8.39 7.83 8.09
N ASP A 78 7.18 7.47 8.54
CA ASP A 78 6.99 6.27 9.36
C ASP A 78 7.12 4.98 8.54
N GLY A 79 6.76 5.05 7.25
CA GLY A 79 6.91 4.00 6.26
C GLY A 79 7.12 4.58 4.85
N GLU A 80 7.72 3.77 4.00
CA GLU A 80 7.80 3.96 2.54
C GLU A 80 7.66 2.58 1.88
N ALA A 81 6.84 2.47 0.85
CA ALA A 81 6.68 1.21 0.12
C ALA A 81 6.32 1.41 -1.35
N GLY A 82 6.52 0.37 -2.14
CA GLY A 82 6.22 0.40 -3.57
C GLY A 82 6.38 -0.94 -4.25
N VAL A 83 6.07 -0.94 -5.54
CA VAL A 83 6.18 -2.11 -6.42
C VAL A 83 7.53 -2.08 -7.12
N LEU A 84 8.28 -3.17 -7.02
CA LEU A 84 9.56 -3.34 -7.70
C LEU A 84 9.38 -4.02 -9.06
N GLU A 85 8.54 -5.05 -9.12
CA GLU A 85 8.27 -5.79 -10.34
C GLU A 85 6.78 -6.09 -10.50
N THR A 86 6.31 -6.07 -11.75
CA THR A 86 4.94 -6.44 -12.12
C THR A 86 4.96 -7.50 -13.22
N GLU A 87 3.86 -8.22 -13.34
CA GLU A 87 3.54 -9.02 -14.52
C GLU A 87 2.26 -8.49 -15.18
N VAL A 88 2.07 -8.78 -16.47
CA VAL A 88 0.82 -8.42 -17.17
C VAL A 88 -0.14 -9.62 -17.18
N VAL A 89 -1.28 -9.48 -16.49
CA VAL A 89 -2.37 -10.45 -16.49
C VAL A 89 -3.60 -9.81 -17.11
N GLY A 90 -4.13 -10.39 -18.20
CA GLY A 90 -5.33 -9.84 -18.85
C GLY A 90 -5.19 -8.41 -19.38
N GLY A 91 -3.96 -7.93 -19.59
CA GLY A 91 -3.69 -6.54 -20.01
C GLY A 91 -3.55 -5.55 -18.85
N VAL A 92 -3.57 -6.01 -17.61
CA VAL A 92 -3.37 -5.21 -16.40
C VAL A 92 -2.04 -5.58 -15.76
N GLU A 93 -1.32 -4.59 -15.24
CA GLU A 93 -0.06 -4.79 -14.51
C GLU A 93 -0.40 -5.13 -13.06
N ILE A 94 0.01 -6.32 -12.63
CA ILE A 94 -0.21 -6.84 -11.28
C ILE A 94 1.16 -7.00 -10.62
N PRO A 95 1.39 -6.45 -9.41
CA PRO A 95 2.64 -6.60 -8.67
C PRO A 95 3.02 -8.06 -8.46
N ILE A 96 4.30 -8.42 -8.61
CA ILE A 96 4.83 -9.74 -8.21
C ILE A 96 5.95 -9.60 -7.17
N HIS A 97 6.49 -8.40 -7.02
CA HIS A 97 7.53 -8.09 -6.04
C HIS A 97 7.40 -6.62 -5.63
N GLY A 98 7.46 -6.35 -4.34
CA GLY A 98 7.53 -5.01 -3.79
C GLY A 98 8.48 -4.93 -2.59
N GLU A 99 8.70 -3.71 -2.14
CA GLU A 99 9.46 -3.43 -0.93
C GLU A 99 8.67 -2.55 0.01
N MET A 100 8.96 -2.72 1.30
CA MET A 100 8.40 -1.93 2.37
C MET A 100 9.48 -1.64 3.41
N VAL A 101 9.69 -0.36 3.68
CA VAL A 101 10.69 0.15 4.62
C VAL A 101 9.97 0.89 5.73
N LEU A 102 10.13 0.44 6.98
CA LEU A 102 9.55 1.11 8.15
C LEU A 102 10.64 1.82 8.95
N HIS A 103 10.31 2.98 9.50
CA HIS A 103 11.19 3.63 10.44
C HIS A 103 11.21 2.84 11.75
N SER A 104 12.39 2.53 12.27
CA SER A 104 12.63 1.86 13.55
C SER A 104 11.88 2.46 14.75
N ARG A 105 11.49 3.75 14.71
CA ARG A 105 10.71 4.39 15.77
C ARG A 105 9.30 3.81 15.91
N THR A 106 8.72 3.29 14.83
CA THR A 106 7.38 2.65 14.82
C THR A 106 7.36 1.33 15.62
N HIS A 107 8.53 0.85 16.04
CA HIS A 107 8.70 -0.35 16.84
C HIS A 107 9.04 -0.05 18.31
N ASN A 108 9.19 1.22 18.68
CA ASN A 108 9.41 1.62 20.06
C ASN A 108 8.13 1.43 20.88
N SER A 109 8.26 1.02 22.14
CA SER A 109 7.11 0.81 23.04
C SER A 109 6.28 2.07 23.34
N GLU A 110 6.86 3.24 23.11
CA GLU A 110 6.19 4.54 23.28
C GLU A 110 5.48 5.01 22.02
N PHE A 111 5.75 4.39 20.87
CA PHE A 111 5.03 4.67 19.64
C PHE A 111 3.67 3.99 19.71
N ASP A 112 2.63 4.70 19.30
CA ASP A 112 1.27 4.18 19.32
C ASP A 112 1.17 2.94 18.41
N TYR A 113 0.85 1.80 19.03
CA TYR A 113 0.78 0.53 18.33
C TYR A 113 -0.27 0.55 17.22
N GLU A 114 -1.40 1.24 17.42
CA GLU A 114 -2.45 1.35 16.41
C GLU A 114 -1.93 2.11 15.19
N ASN A 115 -1.30 3.27 15.39
CA ASN A 115 -0.65 4.00 14.30
C ASN A 115 0.40 3.16 13.58
N ALA A 116 1.23 2.40 14.32
CA ALA A 116 2.27 1.57 13.72
C ALA A 116 1.70 0.40 12.90
N TYR A 117 0.61 -0.21 13.37
CA TYR A 117 -0.10 -1.25 12.62
C TYR A 117 -0.71 -0.66 11.35
N ILE A 118 -1.41 0.46 11.44
CA ILE A 118 -2.03 1.13 10.31
C ILE A 118 -1.00 1.58 9.27
N THR A 119 0.18 2.07 9.68
CA THR A 119 1.28 2.34 8.75
C THR A 119 1.65 1.09 7.94
N VAL A 120 1.80 -0.07 8.58
CA VAL A 120 2.11 -1.32 7.86
C VAL A 120 0.97 -1.73 6.91
N VAL A 121 -0.29 -1.54 7.30
CA VAL A 121 -1.44 -1.79 6.42
C VAL A 121 -1.40 -0.85 5.21
N HIS A 122 -1.15 0.44 5.41
CA HIS A 122 -1.01 1.45 4.36
C HIS A 122 0.10 1.08 3.37
N GLU A 123 1.31 0.82 3.87
CA GLU A 123 2.46 0.48 3.05
C GLU A 123 2.25 -0.82 2.25
N LEU A 124 1.60 -1.84 2.84
CA LEU A 124 1.21 -3.02 2.07
C LEU A 124 0.20 -2.71 0.96
N GLY A 125 -0.64 -1.70 1.11
CA GLY A 125 -1.52 -1.23 0.04
C GLY A 125 -0.76 -0.66 -1.16
N HIS A 126 0.38 0.00 -0.92
CA HIS A 126 1.29 0.42 -1.99
C HIS A 126 1.95 -0.77 -2.69
N VAL A 127 2.40 -1.78 -1.94
CA VAL A 127 2.92 -3.04 -2.50
C VAL A 127 1.87 -3.77 -3.35
N LEU A 128 0.59 -3.70 -2.96
CA LEU A 128 -0.53 -4.24 -3.76
C LEU A 128 -0.80 -3.43 -5.02
N GLY A 129 -0.18 -2.26 -5.20
CA GLY A 129 -0.13 -1.50 -6.44
C GLY A 129 -0.84 -0.16 -6.40
N VAL A 130 -1.44 0.25 -5.27
CA VAL A 130 -2.02 1.59 -5.12
C VAL A 130 -0.90 2.63 -5.24
N GLY A 131 -1.12 3.67 -6.04
CA GLY A 131 -0.08 4.64 -6.41
C GLY A 131 0.59 4.26 -7.72
N GLN A 132 1.38 3.19 -7.71
CA GLN A 132 2.24 2.84 -8.85
C GLN A 132 1.48 2.23 -10.04
N THR A 133 0.68 1.18 -9.82
CA THR A 133 -0.10 0.57 -10.92
C THR A 133 -1.31 1.42 -11.31
N THR A 134 -1.72 2.33 -10.43
CA THR A 134 -2.77 3.33 -10.70
C THR A 134 -2.25 4.54 -11.47
N GLU A 135 -0.94 4.80 -11.48
CA GLU A 135 -0.32 6.04 -12.00
C GLU A 135 -0.74 6.35 -13.44
N LYS A 136 -0.79 5.33 -14.30
CA LYS A 136 -1.20 5.47 -15.70
C LYS A 136 -2.63 6.00 -15.91
N TYR A 137 -3.46 5.96 -14.88
CA TYR A 137 -4.82 6.50 -14.88
C TYR A 137 -4.92 7.85 -14.19
N ILE A 138 -3.84 8.32 -13.53
CA ILE A 138 -3.82 9.59 -12.83
C ILE A 138 -3.49 10.69 -13.81
N GLN A 139 -4.36 11.70 -13.86
CA GLN A 139 -4.14 12.89 -14.66
C GLN A 139 -4.71 14.12 -13.95
N ARG A 140 -4.22 15.31 -14.29
CA ARG A 140 -4.80 16.55 -13.78
C ARG A 140 -6.19 16.77 -14.37
N VAL A 141 -7.19 16.95 -13.52
CA VAL A 141 -8.58 17.18 -13.91
C VAL A 141 -9.05 18.51 -13.36
N ASP A 142 -9.30 19.45 -14.26
CA ASP A 142 -9.83 20.78 -13.94
C ASP A 142 -11.13 20.75 -13.13
N ALA A 143 -11.97 19.71 -13.29
CA ALA A 143 -13.20 19.59 -12.51
C ALA A 143 -12.95 19.40 -11.01
N LEU A 144 -11.74 18.97 -10.65
CA LEU A 144 -11.28 18.60 -9.32
C LEU A 144 -10.04 19.38 -8.88
N ASN A 145 -9.63 20.41 -9.64
CA ASN A 145 -8.48 21.28 -9.38
C ASN A 145 -7.18 20.55 -9.00
N GLY A 146 -6.95 19.34 -9.53
CA GLY A 146 -5.79 18.54 -9.13
C GLY A 146 -5.75 17.18 -9.82
N PRO A 147 -4.84 16.30 -9.39
CA PRO A 147 -4.75 14.95 -9.91
C PRO A 147 -6.00 14.15 -9.56
N ALA A 148 -6.39 13.28 -10.47
CA ALA A 148 -7.51 12.38 -10.28
C ALA A 148 -7.28 11.09 -11.06
N PHE A 149 -7.70 9.98 -10.46
CA PHE A 149 -7.72 8.67 -11.07
C PHE A 149 -8.92 8.56 -12.01
N CYS A 150 -8.64 8.44 -13.32
CA CYS A 150 -9.60 8.45 -14.39
C CYS A 150 -9.58 7.11 -15.14
N LYS A 151 -10.33 6.13 -14.62
CA LYS A 151 -10.57 4.84 -15.29
C LYS A 151 -12.04 4.72 -15.68
N GLU A 152 -12.30 4.24 -16.89
CA GLU A 152 -13.65 3.93 -17.34
C GLU A 152 -14.28 2.86 -16.46
N ASN A 153 -15.56 3.04 -16.10
CA ASN A 153 -16.31 2.13 -15.24
C ASN A 153 -15.67 1.87 -13.86
N SER A 154 -14.91 2.84 -13.33
CA SER A 154 -14.24 2.74 -12.03
C SER A 154 -15.21 2.47 -10.87
N LYS A 155 -14.93 1.40 -10.12
CA LYS A 155 -15.64 1.02 -8.90
C LYS A 155 -15.34 1.99 -7.76
N ALA A 156 -14.07 2.38 -7.61
CA ALA A 156 -13.64 3.34 -6.59
C ALA A 156 -14.38 4.68 -6.75
N LEU A 157 -14.45 5.20 -7.99
CA LEU A 157 -15.19 6.41 -8.31
C LEU A 157 -16.69 6.28 -8.04
N ALA A 158 -17.30 5.14 -8.41
CA ALA A 158 -18.71 4.91 -8.17
C ALA A 158 -19.04 4.93 -6.66
N TRP A 159 -18.19 4.33 -5.83
CA TRP A 159 -18.32 4.36 -4.38
C TRP A 159 -18.11 5.76 -3.80
N TYR A 160 -17.07 6.46 -4.23
CA TYR A 160 -16.81 7.84 -3.81
C TYR A 160 -18.01 8.75 -4.10
N ASN A 161 -18.50 8.72 -5.35
CA ASN A 161 -19.66 9.52 -5.77
C ASN A 161 -20.91 9.18 -4.94
N LYS A 162 -21.12 7.90 -4.62
CA LYS A 162 -22.24 7.46 -3.79
C LYS A 162 -22.13 7.94 -2.35
N LEU A 163 -20.98 7.75 -1.70
CA LEU A 163 -20.75 8.11 -0.30
C LEU A 163 -20.83 9.63 -0.09
N TYR A 164 -20.18 10.38 -0.97
CA TYR A 164 -20.08 11.83 -0.85
C TYR A 164 -21.14 12.61 -1.63
N GLN A 165 -22.12 11.90 -2.24
CA GLN A 165 -23.18 12.50 -3.04
C GLN A 165 -22.62 13.42 -4.14
N ARG A 166 -21.59 12.92 -4.84
CA ARG A 166 -20.90 13.61 -5.95
C ARG A 166 -21.23 12.94 -7.28
N ASN A 167 -20.82 13.61 -8.35
CA ASN A 167 -20.97 13.16 -9.74
C ASN A 167 -19.69 13.44 -10.53
N TYR A 168 -18.54 13.19 -9.91
CA TYR A 168 -17.25 13.44 -10.51
C TYR A 168 -16.96 12.45 -11.63
N PRO A 169 -16.25 12.92 -12.68
CA PRO A 169 -15.84 12.06 -13.78
C PRO A 169 -14.63 11.18 -13.44
N CYS A 170 -13.90 11.53 -12.38
CA CYS A 170 -12.69 10.85 -11.90
C CYS A 170 -12.64 10.90 -10.37
N LEU A 171 -11.88 10.00 -9.76
CA LEU A 171 -11.69 9.93 -8.31
C LEU A 171 -10.56 10.90 -7.89
N PRO A 172 -10.77 11.85 -6.95
CA PRO A 172 -9.70 12.70 -6.44
C PRO A 172 -8.52 11.86 -5.91
N PHE A 173 -7.29 12.19 -6.32
CA PHE A 173 -6.11 11.40 -5.99
C PHE A 173 -4.91 12.30 -5.69
N ALA A 174 -4.08 11.97 -4.71
CA ALA A 174 -2.95 12.78 -4.30
C ALA A 174 -1.80 12.74 -5.32
N GLU A 175 -0.94 13.77 -5.33
CA GLU A 175 0.28 13.79 -6.16
C GLU A 175 1.32 12.76 -5.67
N SER A 176 1.28 12.43 -4.39
CA SER A 176 2.12 11.44 -3.70
C SER A 176 1.77 9.98 -4.02
N GLY A 177 0.71 9.71 -4.79
CA GLY A 177 0.35 8.34 -5.17
C GLY A 177 -0.59 7.61 -4.21
N HIS A 178 -1.37 8.34 -3.40
CA HIS A 178 -2.41 7.76 -2.53
C HIS A 178 -3.77 8.46 -2.74
N LEU A 179 -4.83 7.97 -2.08
CA LEU A 179 -6.14 8.62 -2.10
C LEU A 179 -6.06 10.01 -1.44
N TYR A 180 -6.78 10.97 -2.01
CA TYR A 180 -6.74 12.37 -1.56
C TYR A 180 -7.33 12.58 -0.15
N ASP A 181 -6.51 13.14 0.75
CA ASP A 181 -6.94 13.66 2.05
C ASP A 181 -6.02 14.79 2.57
N PHE A 182 -6.55 16.02 2.57
CA PHE A 182 -5.85 17.19 3.10
C PHE A 182 -5.92 17.32 4.64
N VAL A 183 -6.64 16.41 5.32
CA VAL A 183 -6.78 16.41 6.78
C VAL A 183 -5.72 15.53 7.44
N LEU A 184 -5.48 14.31 6.93
CA LEU A 184 -4.52 13.37 7.52
C LEU A 184 -3.25 13.15 6.69
N ALA A 185 -3.26 13.41 5.39
CA ALA A 185 -2.14 13.09 4.51
C ALA A 185 -1.28 14.29 4.11
N ASP A 186 -1.49 15.45 4.77
CA ASP A 186 -0.83 16.71 4.44
C ASP A 186 -0.95 17.11 2.95
N ASP A 187 -1.95 16.55 2.26
CA ASP A 187 -2.22 16.92 0.87
C ASP A 187 -2.60 18.40 0.81
N PRO A 188 -2.17 19.13 -0.23
CA PRO A 188 -2.64 20.48 -0.43
C PRO A 188 -4.16 20.51 -0.53
N GLU A 189 -4.80 21.30 0.34
CA GLU A 189 -6.23 21.57 0.22
C GLU A 189 -6.50 22.16 -1.16
N ARG A 190 -7.44 21.53 -1.87
CA ARG A 190 -7.83 21.96 -3.22
C ARG A 190 -8.89 23.03 -3.13
N ASP A 191 -8.83 23.96 -4.07
CA ASP A 191 -9.98 24.83 -4.35
C ASP A 191 -11.24 24.00 -4.65
N ASN A 192 -12.40 24.58 -4.36
CA ASN A 192 -13.71 23.99 -4.64
C ASN A 192 -13.83 23.48 -6.08
N ASP A 193 -14.54 22.37 -6.27
CA ASP A 193 -14.85 21.80 -7.57
C ASP A 193 -15.49 22.83 -8.54
N ARG A 194 -15.62 22.48 -9.82
CA ARG A 194 -16.23 23.38 -10.83
C ARG A 194 -17.67 23.84 -10.50
N GLN A 195 -18.36 23.21 -9.56
CA GLN A 195 -19.69 23.58 -9.08
C GLN A 195 -19.64 24.42 -7.79
N GLY A 196 -18.45 24.79 -7.31
CA GLY A 196 -18.25 25.57 -6.09
C GLY A 196 -18.40 24.76 -4.80
N ARG A 197 -18.30 23.42 -4.87
CA ARG A 197 -18.38 22.54 -3.69
C ARG A 197 -17.00 22.10 -3.27
N GLU A 198 -16.79 21.95 -1.96
CA GLU A 198 -15.62 21.29 -1.42
C GLU A 198 -15.50 19.87 -1.99
N ILE A 199 -14.26 19.47 -2.30
CA ILE A 199 -13.90 18.11 -2.71
C ILE A 199 -13.66 17.29 -1.43
N PRO A 200 -14.56 16.36 -1.07
CA PRO A 200 -14.46 15.71 0.23
C PRO A 200 -13.19 14.87 0.39
N PRO A 201 -12.49 14.98 1.53
CA PRO A 201 -11.34 14.15 1.84
C PRO A 201 -11.78 12.72 2.19
N MET A 202 -10.87 11.76 1.95
CA MET A 202 -11.10 10.33 2.21
C MET A 202 -10.52 9.85 3.54
N THR A 203 -10.66 10.65 4.61
CA THR A 203 -10.08 10.47 5.96
C THR A 203 -10.27 9.09 6.62
N ASN A 204 -11.25 8.29 6.18
CA ASN A 204 -11.43 6.93 6.72
C ASN A 204 -10.61 5.86 5.97
N GLU A 205 -10.26 6.12 4.71
CA GLU A 205 -9.58 5.17 3.84
C GLU A 205 -8.11 5.06 4.23
N VAL A 206 -7.61 3.83 4.43
CA VAL A 206 -6.23 3.58 4.82
C VAL A 206 -5.26 4.13 3.80
N MET A 207 -5.59 4.04 2.51
CA MET A 207 -4.81 4.65 1.43
C MET A 207 -4.96 6.17 1.34
N ALA A 208 -5.56 6.83 2.34
CA ALA A 208 -5.56 8.27 2.56
C ALA A 208 -5.07 8.62 3.98
N ASN A 209 -4.26 7.75 4.60
CA ASN A 209 -3.82 7.80 6.00
C ASN A 209 -4.94 7.65 7.04
N GLY A 210 -6.10 7.14 6.63
CA GLY A 210 -7.16 6.70 7.54
C GLY A 210 -6.87 5.36 8.21
N LEU A 211 -7.87 4.82 8.92
CA LEU A 211 -7.71 3.63 9.76
C LEU A 211 -8.31 2.35 9.14
N GLU A 212 -9.06 2.45 8.04
CA GLU A 212 -9.84 1.34 7.50
C GLU A 212 -9.45 1.02 6.06
N ILE A 213 -9.35 -0.26 5.70
CA ILE A 213 -9.42 -0.65 4.29
C ILE A 213 -10.87 -0.43 3.84
N GLY A 214 -11.17 0.81 3.46
CA GLY A 214 -12.51 1.24 3.14
C GLY A 214 -12.96 0.79 1.75
N ILE A 215 -14.22 1.10 1.45
CA ILE A 215 -14.88 0.64 0.23
C ILE A 215 -14.31 1.30 -1.03
N ILE A 216 -13.74 2.51 -0.92
CA ILE A 216 -13.11 3.20 -2.05
C ILE A 216 -11.74 2.56 -2.34
N THR A 217 -10.94 2.30 -1.31
CA THR A 217 -9.68 1.54 -1.44
C THR A 217 -9.94 0.15 -2.04
N THR A 218 -10.95 -0.56 -1.55
CA THR A 218 -11.34 -1.87 -2.06
C THR A 218 -11.76 -1.81 -3.53
N GLY A 219 -12.56 -0.80 -3.89
CA GLY A 219 -12.94 -0.55 -5.29
C GLY A 219 -11.75 -0.19 -6.18
N LEU A 220 -10.71 0.45 -5.63
CA LEU A 220 -9.50 0.79 -6.38
C LEU A 220 -8.70 -0.47 -6.73
N LEU A 221 -8.66 -1.45 -5.83
CA LEU A 221 -8.03 -2.75 -6.08
C LEU A 221 -8.77 -3.56 -7.16
N ASP A 222 -10.11 -3.55 -7.14
CA ASP A 222 -10.95 -4.07 -8.24
C ASP A 222 -10.61 -3.37 -9.56
N ASP A 223 -10.48 -2.05 -9.52
CA ASP A 223 -10.07 -1.24 -10.66
C ASP A 223 -8.64 -1.51 -11.16
N ILE A 224 -7.79 -2.25 -10.47
CA ILE A 224 -6.46 -2.65 -10.95
C ILE A 224 -6.31 -4.17 -11.11
N GLY A 225 -7.42 -4.90 -11.22
CA GLY A 225 -7.42 -6.29 -11.69
C GLY A 225 -7.44 -7.36 -10.58
N TYR A 226 -7.61 -6.95 -9.32
CA TYR A 226 -7.88 -7.88 -8.24
C TYR A 226 -9.38 -8.24 -8.18
N VAL A 227 -9.66 -9.47 -7.76
CA VAL A 227 -10.99 -9.87 -7.30
C VAL A 227 -11.07 -9.59 -5.81
N VAL A 228 -12.03 -8.77 -5.40
CA VAL A 228 -12.16 -8.30 -4.01
C VAL A 228 -13.49 -8.72 -3.37
N GLU A 229 -13.51 -8.74 -2.04
CA GLU A 229 -14.73 -8.84 -1.23
C GLU A 229 -15.06 -7.45 -0.64
N TYR A 230 -16.26 -6.95 -0.92
CA TYR A 230 -16.76 -5.63 -0.50
C TYR A 230 -17.50 -5.67 0.83
#